data_AF-A0A4Q1HSD7-F1
#
_entry.id   AF-A0A4Q1HSD7-F1
#
_cell.length_a   1.000
_cell.length_b   1.000
_cell.length_c   1.000
_cell.angle_alpha   90.00
_cell.angle_beta   90.00
_cell.angle_gamma   90.00
#
_symmetry.space_group_name_H-M   'P 1'
#
loop_
_entity.id
_entity.type
_entity.pdbx_description
1 polymer ?
#
loop_
_entity_poly.entity_id
_entity_poly.type
_entity_poly.pdbx_seq_one_letter_code
_entity_poly.pdbx_strand_id
1 'polypeptide(L)'
;MNNAPSEARDGATITLRVQRGVPQQAHAVQTYTVPAEAAASLLDGLRWVRTHVDDTLAFRYACINANACKECMMRLDGKTVYACTARLEPGHDYAVAPLPNKPLVRDLMTAIAPSKERLFGGEEDDER
;
A
#
# COMPACT_ATOMS: atom_id res chain seq x y z
N MET A 1 18.41 29.89 -0.53
CA MET A 1 17.70 29.34 -1.70
C MET A 1 16.37 28.81 -1.20
N ASN A 2 15.34 29.66 -1.21
CA ASN A 2 14.03 29.35 -0.63
C ASN A 2 13.22 28.56 -1.65
N ASN A 3 12.92 27.30 -1.36
CA ASN A 3 11.96 26.53 -2.14
C ASN A 3 10.61 26.63 -1.42
N ALA A 4 9.81 27.62 -1.81
CA ALA A 4 8.40 27.67 -1.43
C ALA A 4 7.67 26.49 -2.10
N PRO A 5 6.76 25.78 -1.41
CA PRO A 5 5.94 24.77 -2.05
C PRO A 5 5.03 25.49 -3.04
N SER A 6 5.19 25.16 -4.32
CA SER A 6 4.33 25.58 -5.42
C SER A 6 2.87 25.39 -5.04
N GLU A 7 2.10 26.47 -5.09
CA GLU A 7 0.66 26.49 -4.87
C GLU A 7 -0.01 25.39 -5.69
N ALA A 8 -0.76 24.53 -5.00
CA ALA A 8 -1.61 23.52 -5.61
C ALA A 8 -2.62 24.24 -6.51
N ARG A 9 -2.45 24.07 -7.83
CA ARG A 9 -3.53 24.30 -8.79
C ARG A 9 -4.72 23.47 -8.31
N ASP A 10 -5.94 24.00 -8.33
CA ASP A 10 -7.18 23.27 -8.04
C ASP A 10 -7.15 21.91 -8.77
N GLY A 11 -6.66 20.91 -8.07
CA GLY A 11 -6.06 19.71 -8.63
C GLY A 11 -6.82 18.57 -8.03
N ALA A 12 -7.43 17.76 -8.89
CA ALA A 12 -8.23 16.65 -8.43
C ALA A 12 -7.39 15.78 -7.47
N THR A 13 -7.98 15.41 -6.34
CA THR A 13 -7.29 14.62 -5.31
C THR A 13 -7.82 13.19 -5.29
N ILE A 14 -7.03 12.27 -4.77
CA ILE A 14 -7.43 10.90 -4.49
C ILE A 14 -7.31 10.65 -2.99
N THR A 15 -8.30 10.00 -2.41
CA THR A 15 -8.27 9.63 -0.99
C THR A 15 -7.88 8.17 -0.84
N LEU A 16 -6.86 7.88 -0.03
CA LEU A 16 -6.44 6.53 0.33
C LEU A 16 -6.72 6.27 1.82
N ARG A 17 -7.66 5.38 2.11
CA ARG A 17 -7.94 4.86 3.47
C ARG A 17 -7.12 3.61 3.70
N VAL A 18 -5.95 3.77 4.30
CA VAL A 18 -4.93 2.74 4.42
C VAL A 18 -5.00 2.07 5.79
N GLN A 19 -5.07 0.73 5.81
CA GLN A 19 -4.91 -0.04 7.03
C GLN A 19 -3.46 0.05 7.54
N ARG A 20 -3.31 0.42 8.82
CA ARG A 20 -2.06 0.55 9.56
C ARG A 20 -2.02 -0.43 10.72
N GLY A 21 -0.83 -0.94 11.04
CA GLY A 21 -0.62 -1.75 12.24
C GLY A 21 0.41 -2.86 12.08
N VAL A 22 0.60 -3.60 13.16
CA VAL A 22 1.51 -4.74 13.24
C VAL A 22 0.73 -6.01 13.60
N PRO A 23 1.33 -7.20 13.46
CA PRO A 23 0.71 -8.46 13.84
C PRO A 23 0.22 -8.48 15.29
N GLN A 24 -0.87 -9.21 15.54
CA GLN A 24 -1.48 -9.43 16.86
C GLN A 24 -1.87 -8.13 17.63
N GLN A 25 -2.04 -7.01 16.93
CA GLN A 25 -2.53 -5.76 17.51
C GLN A 25 -3.74 -5.24 16.74
N ALA A 26 -4.54 -4.40 17.38
CA ALA A 26 -5.65 -3.72 16.71
C ALA A 26 -5.12 -2.88 15.54
N HIS A 27 -5.73 -3.04 14.36
CA HIS A 27 -5.40 -2.25 13.19
C HIS A 27 -6.17 -0.93 13.20
N ALA A 28 -5.53 0.14 12.75
CA ALA A 28 -6.15 1.43 12.55
C ALA A 28 -6.30 1.71 11.05
N VAL A 29 -7.24 2.59 10.68
CA VAL A 29 -7.32 3.12 9.32
C VAL A 29 -6.86 4.56 9.36
N GLN A 30 -5.90 4.89 8.50
CA GLN A 30 -5.42 6.25 8.32
C GLN A 30 -5.76 6.73 6.92
N THR A 31 -6.27 7.95 6.83
CA THR A 31 -6.69 8.56 5.57
C THR A 31 -5.62 9.50 5.07
N TYR A 32 -5.25 9.36 3.80
CA TYR A 32 -4.31 10.24 3.10
C TYR A 32 -4.99 10.85 1.88
N THR A 33 -4.81 12.15 1.69
CA THR A 33 -5.23 12.85 0.47
C THR A 33 -3.99 13.07 -0.39
N VAL A 34 -4.04 12.60 -1.63
CA VAL A 34 -2.91 12.60 -2.57
C VAL A 34 -3.29 13.39 -3.82
N PRO A 35 -2.42 14.26 -4.37
CA PRO A 35 -2.65 14.89 -5.66
C PRO A 35 -2.80 13.85 -6.78
N ALA A 36 -3.82 13.94 -7.63
CA ALA A 36 -4.07 12.90 -8.63
C ALA A 36 -2.93 12.76 -9.64
N GLU A 37 -2.22 13.84 -9.97
CA GLU A 37 -1.05 13.82 -10.85
C GLU A 37 0.11 13.00 -10.27
N ALA A 38 0.16 12.82 -8.95
CA ALA A 38 1.17 12.03 -8.27
C ALA A 38 0.73 10.57 -8.02
N ALA A 39 -0.52 10.22 -8.36
CA ALA A 39 -1.14 8.95 -8.02
C ALA A 39 -1.78 8.26 -9.24
N ALA A 40 -1.06 8.23 -10.36
CA ALA A 40 -1.52 7.53 -11.58
C ALA A 40 -1.70 6.02 -11.39
N SER A 41 -1.05 5.44 -10.37
CA SER A 41 -1.28 4.10 -9.86
C SER A 41 -1.33 4.10 -8.33
N LEU A 42 -1.85 3.02 -7.74
CA LEU A 42 -1.82 2.85 -6.28
C LEU A 42 -0.39 2.88 -5.72
N LEU A 43 0.58 2.29 -6.41
CA LEU A 43 1.97 2.33 -5.96
C LEU A 43 2.53 3.76 -6.00
N ASP A 44 2.21 4.55 -7.02
CA ASP A 44 2.65 5.95 -7.09
C ASP A 44 2.05 6.76 -5.94
N GLY A 45 0.76 6.59 -5.67
CA GLY A 45 0.09 7.23 -4.54
C GLY A 45 0.70 6.86 -3.18
N LEU A 46 0.94 5.56 -2.92
CA LEU A 46 1.58 5.10 -1.68
C LEU A 46 3.02 5.60 -1.54
N ARG A 47 3.79 5.66 -2.63
CA ARG A 47 5.15 6.22 -2.65
C ARG A 47 5.14 7.72 -2.38
N TRP A 48 4.18 8.45 -2.94
CA TRP A 48 4.00 9.86 -2.68
C TRP A 48 3.70 10.10 -1.18
N VAL A 49 2.77 9.35 -0.60
CA VAL A 49 2.46 9.41 0.84
C VAL A 49 3.71 9.14 1.67
N ARG A 50 4.45 8.07 1.39
CA ARG A 50 5.68 7.76 2.13
C ARG A 50 6.74 8.87 2.05
N THR A 51 6.84 9.51 0.90
CA THR A 51 7.90 10.50 0.65
C THR A 51 7.56 11.87 1.22
N HIS A 52 6.28 12.25 1.27
CA HIS A 52 5.87 13.62 1.56
C HIS A 52 4.99 13.77 2.81
N VAL A 53 4.40 12.69 3.32
CA VAL A 53 3.40 12.76 4.40
C VAL A 53 3.78 11.89 5.59
N ASP A 54 4.05 10.61 5.37
CA ASP A 54 4.33 9.64 6.43
C ASP A 54 5.34 8.58 5.99
N ASP A 55 6.61 8.79 6.33
CA ASP A 55 7.72 7.89 6.01
C ASP A 55 7.66 6.53 6.72
N THR A 56 6.78 6.38 7.72
CA THR A 56 6.59 5.14 8.48
C THR A 56 5.64 4.14 7.79
N LEU A 57 4.97 4.55 6.71
CA LEU A 57 4.02 3.72 5.97
C LEU A 57 4.73 2.53 5.28
N ALA A 58 4.48 1.32 5.77
CA ALA A 58 5.12 0.11 5.29
C ALA A 58 4.34 -0.57 4.14
N PHE A 59 5.03 -0.81 3.04
CA PHE A 59 4.60 -1.58 1.86
C PHE A 59 5.84 -1.99 1.07
N ARG A 60 5.75 -3.12 0.36
CA ARG A 60 6.86 -3.66 -0.43
C ARG A 60 6.61 -3.49 -1.93
N TYR A 61 7.66 -3.16 -2.67
CA TYR A 61 7.70 -3.18 -4.13
C TYR A 61 9.16 -3.33 -4.58
N ALA A 62 9.37 -3.90 -5.78
CA ALA A 62 10.67 -3.92 -6.43
C ALA A 62 10.59 -3.33 -7.84
N CYS A 63 9.82 -3.95 -8.75
CA CYS A 63 9.54 -3.36 -10.05
C CYS A 63 8.49 -2.24 -9.95
N ILE A 64 8.52 -1.31 -10.90
CA ILE A 64 7.53 -0.22 -11.05
C ILE A 64 6.86 -0.40 -12.41
N ASN A 65 5.52 -0.31 -12.45
CA ASN A 65 4.69 -0.37 -13.67
C ASN A 65 4.90 -1.61 -14.57
N ALA A 66 5.33 -2.74 -14.02
CA ALA A 66 5.67 -3.94 -14.80
C ALA A 66 4.98 -5.23 -14.34
N ASN A 67 4.51 -5.31 -13.09
CA ASN A 67 3.95 -6.52 -12.50
C ASN A 67 4.88 -7.78 -12.61
N ALA A 68 6.20 -7.58 -12.75
CA ALA A 68 7.14 -8.68 -12.93
C ALA A 68 7.52 -9.33 -11.59
N CYS A 69 7.78 -8.51 -10.56
CA CYS A 69 8.23 -9.01 -9.26
C CYS A 69 7.10 -9.52 -8.35
N LYS A 70 5.86 -9.08 -8.61
CA LYS A 70 4.65 -9.40 -7.82
C LYS A 70 4.72 -9.02 -6.32
N GLU A 71 5.70 -8.22 -5.90
CA GLU A 71 5.88 -7.86 -4.48
C GLU A 71 4.85 -6.85 -3.95
N CYS A 72 4.20 -6.09 -4.83
CA CYS A 72 3.25 -5.05 -4.48
C CYS A 72 1.79 -5.52 -4.45
N MET A 73 1.55 -6.81 -4.21
CA MET A 73 0.20 -7.36 -4.10
C MET A 73 -0.48 -6.91 -2.80
N MET A 74 -1.68 -6.35 -2.89
CA MET A 74 -2.49 -5.90 -1.76
C MET A 74 -3.97 -5.83 -2.14
N ARG A 75 -4.86 -5.47 -1.20
CA ARG A 75 -6.28 -5.25 -1.48
C ARG A 75 -6.57 -3.78 -1.76
N LEU A 76 -7.31 -3.52 -2.83
CA LEU A 76 -7.90 -2.23 -3.18
C LEU A 76 -9.41 -2.42 -3.34
N ASP A 77 -10.21 -1.73 -2.54
CA ASP A 77 -11.68 -1.88 -2.47
C ASP A 77 -12.13 -3.34 -2.41
N GLY A 78 -11.37 -4.08 -1.63
CA GLY A 78 -11.59 -5.47 -1.35
C GLY A 78 -11.10 -6.47 -2.39
N LYS A 79 -10.62 -6.02 -3.55
CA LYS A 79 -10.06 -6.86 -4.61
C LYS A 79 -8.54 -6.94 -4.50
N THR A 80 -7.98 -8.13 -4.74
CA THR A 80 -6.53 -8.29 -4.82
C THR A 80 -6.00 -7.67 -6.12
N VAL A 81 -5.05 -6.77 -6.00
CA VAL A 81 -4.43 -6.05 -7.12
C VAL A 81 -2.91 -6.05 -7.00
N TYR A 82 -2.23 -5.75 -8.10
CA TYR A 82 -0.83 -5.31 -8.07
C TYR A 82 -0.82 -3.78 -8.03
N ALA A 83 -0.35 -3.19 -6.92
CA ALA A 83 -0.41 -1.74 -6.73
C ALA A 83 0.27 -0.96 -7.87
N CYS A 84 1.34 -1.52 -8.45
CA CYS A 84 2.08 -0.90 -9.56
C CYS A 84 1.31 -0.81 -10.89
N THR A 85 0.19 -1.50 -11.04
CA THR A 85 -0.63 -1.44 -12.27
C THR A 85 -2.08 -1.08 -11.99
N ALA A 86 -2.48 -0.99 -10.72
CA ALA A 86 -3.83 -0.57 -10.32
C ALA A 86 -3.98 0.94 -10.52
N ARG A 87 -4.79 1.34 -11.51
CA ARG A 87 -5.11 2.75 -11.79
C ARG A 87 -6.04 3.31 -10.72
N LEU A 88 -5.82 4.58 -10.39
CA LEU A 88 -6.67 5.33 -9.48
C LEU A 88 -7.34 6.46 -10.25
N GLU A 89 -8.60 6.72 -9.92
CA GLU A 89 -9.41 7.76 -10.54
C GLU A 89 -9.49 8.99 -9.62
N PRO A 90 -9.29 10.21 -10.15
CA PRO A 90 -9.40 11.42 -9.35
C PRO A 90 -10.81 11.58 -8.75
N GLY A 91 -10.88 12.11 -7.51
CA GLY A 91 -12.12 12.29 -6.76
C GLY A 91 -12.68 11.01 -6.13
N HIS A 92 -11.94 9.89 -6.19
CA HIS A 92 -12.38 8.63 -5.61
C HIS A 92 -11.68 8.32 -4.26
N ASP A 93 -12.41 7.56 -3.43
CA ASP A 93 -12.00 7.15 -2.10
C ASP A 93 -11.72 5.64 -2.04
N TYR A 94 -10.45 5.28 -2.01
CA TYR A 94 -10.01 3.90 -2.06
C TYR A 94 -9.71 3.33 -0.67
N ALA A 95 -10.25 2.14 -0.36
CA ALA A 95 -9.83 1.35 0.80
C ALA A 95 -8.63 0.47 0.43
N VAL A 96 -7.52 0.61 1.16
CA VAL A 96 -6.28 -0.14 0.94
C VAL A 96 -5.96 -0.99 2.15
N ALA A 97 -5.80 -2.29 1.94
CA ALA A 97 -5.55 -3.26 3.01
C ALA A 97 -4.50 -4.30 2.60
N PRO A 98 -3.80 -4.95 3.54
CA PRO A 98 -2.90 -6.06 3.25
C PRO A 98 -3.66 -7.26 2.65
N LEU A 99 -2.91 -8.24 2.14
CA LEU A 99 -3.50 -9.51 1.71
C LEU A 99 -4.07 -10.27 2.92
N PRO A 100 -5.28 -10.85 2.81
CA PRO A 100 -5.99 -11.41 3.96
C PRO A 100 -5.48 -12.79 4.38
N ASN A 101 -4.92 -13.57 3.44
CA ASN A 101 -4.50 -14.96 3.66
C ASN A 101 -2.98 -15.09 3.73
N LYS A 102 -2.29 -14.04 4.18
CA LYS A 102 -0.84 -14.01 4.33
C LYS A 102 -0.54 -13.35 5.68
N PRO A 103 0.40 -13.88 6.48
CA PRO A 103 0.78 -13.23 7.72
C PRO A 103 1.20 -11.79 7.47
N LEU A 104 0.60 -10.89 8.24
CA LEU A 104 0.98 -9.49 8.26
C LEU A 104 2.42 -9.37 8.75
N VAL A 105 3.19 -8.46 8.16
CA VAL A 105 4.49 -8.03 8.68
C VAL A 105 4.33 -6.65 9.30
N ARG A 106 3.78 -5.70 8.52
CA ARG A 106 3.43 -4.34 8.97
C ARG A 106 2.60 -3.61 7.90
N ASP A 107 1.58 -2.87 8.31
CA ASP A 107 0.71 -2.05 7.45
C ASP A 107 0.16 -2.83 6.24
N LEU A 108 0.72 -2.59 5.04
CA LEU A 108 0.32 -3.25 3.79
C LEU A 108 1.28 -4.39 3.38
N MET A 109 2.34 -4.63 4.14
CA MET A 109 3.35 -5.65 3.87
C MET A 109 2.97 -6.97 4.53
N THR A 110 2.86 -8.03 3.73
CA THR A 110 2.66 -9.40 4.20
C THR A 110 3.86 -10.30 3.86
N ALA A 111 3.95 -11.45 4.52
CA ALA A 111 4.99 -12.43 4.25
C ALA A 111 4.81 -13.05 2.85
N ILE A 112 5.86 -12.98 2.02
CA ILE A 112 5.83 -13.51 0.64
C ILE A 112 6.16 -15.00 0.61
N ALA A 113 7.16 -15.41 1.40
CA ALA A 113 7.58 -16.79 1.46
C ALA A 113 6.39 -17.70 1.85
N PRO A 114 6.20 -18.84 1.16
CA PRO A 114 5.30 -19.89 1.61
C PRO A 114 5.61 -20.27 3.05
N SER A 115 4.60 -20.62 3.84
CA SER A 115 4.78 -20.94 5.27
C SER A 115 5.86 -22.01 5.48
N LYS A 116 5.89 -23.05 4.61
CA LYS A 116 6.86 -24.16 4.64
C LYS A 116 8.31 -23.76 4.35
N GLU A 117 8.55 -22.60 3.76
CA GLU A 117 9.89 -22.10 3.42
C GLU A 117 10.37 -21.01 4.39
N ARG A 118 9.56 -20.63 5.38
CA ARG A 118 9.95 -19.63 6.38
C ARG A 118 10.87 -20.27 7.41
N LEU A 119 12.14 -19.91 7.37
CA LEU A 119 13.17 -20.40 8.30
C LEU A 119 12.89 -20.08 9.78
N PHE A 120 12.05 -19.06 10.03
CA PHE A 120 11.68 -18.60 11.37
C PHE A 120 10.16 -18.34 11.43
N GLY A 121 9.36 -19.40 11.34
CA GLY A 121 7.90 -19.33 11.46
C GLY A 121 7.32 -20.72 11.67
N GLY A 122 6.81 -20.98 12.88
CA GLY A 122 6.29 -22.28 13.30
C GLY A 122 5.16 -22.81 12.44
N GLU A 123 5.05 -24.14 12.46
CA GLU A 123 4.07 -24.99 11.81
C GLU A 123 2.65 -24.74 12.32
N GLU A 124 1.99 -23.64 11.94
CA GLU A 124 0.56 -23.44 12.26
C GLU A 124 -0.10 -22.68 11.11
N ASP A 125 -0.41 -23.35 9.99
CA ASP A 125 -1.30 -22.81 8.93
C ASP A 125 -1.69 -23.87 7.86
N ASP A 126 -1.60 -25.19 8.15
CA ASP A 126 -1.89 -26.27 7.17
C ASP A 126 -3.20 -27.03 7.46
N GLU A 127 -4.19 -26.40 8.09
CA GLU A 127 -5.55 -26.95 8.23
C GLU A 127 -6.63 -25.93 7.82
N ARG A 128 -6.84 -25.78 6.51
CA ARG A 128 -8.18 -25.49 5.94
C ARG A 128 -8.31 -25.83 4.47
#